data_AF-A0A8J1TX04-F1
#
_entry.id   AF-A0A8J1TX04-F1
#
_cell.length_a   1.000
_cell.length_b   1.000
_cell.length_c   1.000
_cell.angle_alpha   90.00
_cell.angle_beta   90.00
_cell.angle_gamma   90.00
#
_symmetry.space_group_name_H-M   'P 1'
#
loop_
_entity.id
_entity.type
_entity.pdbx_description
1 polymer ?
#
loop_
_entity_poly.entity_id
_entity_poly.type
_entity_poly.pdbx_seq_one_letter_code
_entity_poly.pdbx_strand_id
1 'polypeptide(L)'
;MKVVLYTGLFLILSVSTIVTKTQPRRLFKHVVHIGIDGLKPDCIANATGGASNIRKLGEGGSWTHTKARTVIQTVSGPSWTAALCSLGPRMSGVRNNQWKVPWIKSNNFTPQIPPITGVNQPFPCIFEILKKQDSDFQTAYFFNWDWLQNLGNKGIPGGYIDYEVDVGHFGKTPEDFKTVDEYVAGNATKYIKDTLKPKLKSYSFIHLVYVDEIGHLFGWCSQEYENAVGVIDNLVGDIIGAIETIPELKDDTLIIVHSDHGAIFNDTRHAFKESIEGLLIPVYLKGTGIKKGYEIQADIVIEDMAPTIMFGLGFNPHKVWTGAPIKEVFDTEEINACSDCGHPVCEGIVVLFINAFILLKNYINSN
;
A
#
# COMPACT_ATOMS: atom_id res chain seq x y z
N MET A 1 42.09 32.12 -64.75
CA MET A 1 41.73 31.47 -63.45
C MET A 1 40.32 31.88 -63.08
N LYS A 2 39.34 30.97 -63.20
CA LYS A 2 37.98 31.16 -62.68
C LYS A 2 37.87 30.31 -61.43
N VAL A 3 37.73 30.95 -60.26
CA VAL A 3 37.46 30.25 -59.00
C VAL A 3 35.94 30.09 -58.92
N VAL A 4 35.46 28.86 -58.99
CA VAL A 4 34.06 28.49 -58.77
C VAL A 4 33.89 28.25 -57.27
N LEU A 5 33.19 29.15 -56.58
CA LEU A 5 32.73 28.90 -55.21
C LEU A 5 31.52 27.97 -55.27
N TYR A 6 31.68 26.74 -54.81
CA TYR A 6 30.55 25.87 -54.46
C TYR A 6 30.07 26.21 -53.04
N THR A 7 28.98 26.96 -52.93
CA THR A 7 28.24 27.08 -51.67
C THR A 7 27.40 25.82 -51.48
N GLY A 8 27.92 24.86 -50.70
CA GLY A 8 27.17 23.69 -50.25
C GLY A 8 26.14 24.08 -49.19
N LEU A 9 24.86 23.99 -49.54
CA LEU A 9 23.73 24.16 -48.64
C LEU A 9 23.60 22.87 -47.78
N PHE A 10 24.14 22.88 -46.57
CA PHE A 10 23.89 21.81 -45.59
C PHE A 10 22.45 21.93 -45.08
N LEU A 11 21.55 21.12 -45.61
CA LEU A 11 20.22 20.90 -45.05
C LEU A 11 20.38 20.07 -43.76
N ILE A 12 20.34 20.71 -42.60
CA ILE A 12 20.23 20.01 -41.32
C ILE A 12 18.77 19.51 -41.22
N LEU A 13 18.53 18.27 -41.64
CA LEU A 13 17.30 17.55 -41.31
C LEU A 13 17.31 17.30 -39.80
N SER A 14 16.65 18.16 -39.03
CA SER A 14 16.34 17.90 -37.63
C SER A 14 15.35 16.74 -37.56
N VAL A 15 15.87 15.52 -37.46
CA VAL A 15 15.07 14.35 -37.06
C VAL A 15 14.62 14.61 -35.63
N SER A 16 13.43 15.18 -35.50
CA SER A 16 12.76 15.27 -34.21
C SER A 16 12.35 13.84 -33.86
N THR A 17 13.20 13.14 -33.10
CA THR A 17 12.81 11.90 -32.46
C THR A 17 11.63 12.22 -31.55
N ILE A 18 10.43 11.85 -32.00
CA ILE A 18 9.26 11.79 -31.14
C ILE A 18 9.58 10.69 -30.13
N VAL A 19 10.17 11.08 -29.00
CA VAL A 19 10.23 10.23 -27.82
C VAL A 19 8.80 10.13 -27.34
N THR A 20 8.08 9.11 -27.81
CA THR A 20 6.85 8.69 -27.17
C THR A 20 7.26 8.30 -25.75
N LYS A 21 6.92 9.11 -24.75
CA LYS A 21 6.96 8.66 -23.35
C LYS A 21 6.07 7.43 -23.28
N THR A 22 6.67 6.24 -23.28
CA THR A 22 6.01 5.01 -22.89
C THR A 22 5.51 5.25 -21.47
N GLN A 23 4.19 5.33 -21.31
CA GLN A 23 3.61 5.38 -19.97
C GLN A 23 4.04 4.09 -19.26
N PRO A 24 4.52 4.18 -18.01
CA PRO A 24 4.91 2.99 -17.25
C PRO A 24 3.78 1.96 -17.31
N ARG A 25 4.13 0.71 -17.59
CA ARG A 25 3.11 -0.34 -17.69
C ARG A 25 2.46 -0.51 -16.31
N ARG A 26 1.15 -0.30 -16.24
CA ARG A 26 0.37 -0.62 -15.03
C ARG A 26 0.20 -2.13 -14.96
N LEU A 27 0.58 -2.73 -13.84
CA LEU A 27 0.43 -4.17 -13.60
C LEU A 27 -0.99 -4.50 -13.16
N PHE A 28 -1.61 -3.56 -12.43
CA PHE A 28 -2.96 -3.69 -11.90
C PHE A 28 -3.81 -2.47 -12.24
N LYS A 29 -5.11 -2.68 -12.35
CA LYS A 29 -6.11 -1.59 -12.38
C LYS A 29 -6.75 -1.37 -11.02
N HIS A 30 -6.86 -2.44 -10.24
CA HIS A 30 -7.54 -2.45 -8.95
C HIS A 30 -6.58 -2.88 -7.85
N VAL A 31 -6.72 -2.28 -6.68
CA VAL A 31 -6.05 -2.72 -5.46
C VAL A 31 -7.09 -2.86 -4.37
N VAL A 32 -7.10 -4.02 -3.72
CA VAL A 32 -7.85 -4.27 -2.49
C VAL A 32 -6.84 -4.50 -1.38
N HIS A 33 -6.74 -3.50 -0.51
CA HIS A 33 -5.79 -3.45 0.60
C HIS A 33 -6.54 -3.70 1.91
N ILE A 34 -6.28 -4.83 2.55
CA ILE A 34 -6.95 -5.26 3.78
C ILE A 34 -5.96 -5.13 4.94
N GLY A 35 -6.28 -4.25 5.89
CA GLY A 35 -5.57 -4.10 7.15
C GLY A 35 -6.30 -4.84 8.26
N ILE A 36 -5.62 -5.76 8.94
CA ILE A 36 -6.15 -6.47 10.10
C ILE A 36 -5.41 -5.97 11.33
N ASP A 37 -6.10 -5.19 12.18
CA ASP A 37 -5.51 -4.57 13.36
C ASP A 37 -4.99 -5.64 14.32
N GLY A 38 -3.76 -5.45 14.80
CA GLY A 38 -3.15 -6.34 15.79
C GLY A 38 -2.93 -7.79 15.36
N LEU A 39 -2.97 -8.14 14.08
CA LEU A 39 -2.72 -9.52 13.63
C LEU A 39 -1.24 -9.91 13.84
N LYS A 40 -0.96 -10.65 14.91
CA LYS A 40 0.37 -11.20 15.21
C LYS A 40 0.72 -12.39 14.28
N PRO A 41 1.90 -12.38 13.61
CA PRO A 41 2.28 -13.43 12.65
C PRO A 41 2.29 -14.84 13.24
N ASP A 42 2.91 -15.03 14.41
CA ASP A 42 3.15 -16.37 14.95
C ASP A 42 1.88 -17.10 15.41
N CYS A 43 0.76 -16.39 15.64
CA CYS A 43 -0.50 -17.04 16.02
C CYS A 43 -1.32 -17.49 14.79
N ILE A 44 -0.99 -17.05 13.57
CA ILE A 44 -1.82 -17.30 12.37
C ILE A 44 -1.96 -18.79 12.11
N ALA A 45 -0.89 -19.56 12.27
CA ALA A 45 -0.90 -21.00 12.03
C ALA A 45 -1.78 -21.79 13.01
N ASN A 46 -2.03 -21.23 14.19
CA ASN A 46 -2.86 -21.85 15.23
C ASN A 46 -4.32 -21.42 15.19
N ALA A 47 -4.67 -20.45 14.33
CA ALA A 47 -6.04 -19.96 14.22
C ALA A 47 -7.03 -21.11 14.00
N THR A 48 -8.24 -20.96 14.51
CA THR A 48 -9.29 -21.95 14.25
C THR A 48 -9.59 -22.02 12.76
N GLY A 49 -9.50 -23.22 12.17
CA GLY A 49 -9.56 -23.39 10.71
C GLY A 49 -8.22 -23.16 9.98
N GLY A 50 -7.15 -22.86 10.71
CA GLY A 50 -5.77 -22.75 10.25
C GLY A 50 -5.45 -21.50 9.42
N ALA A 51 -6.30 -20.47 9.46
CA ALA A 51 -6.23 -19.26 8.64
C ALA A 51 -6.05 -19.58 7.14
N SER A 52 -6.89 -20.48 6.62
CA SER A 52 -6.71 -21.08 5.30
C SER A 52 -6.81 -20.09 4.15
N ASN A 53 -7.63 -19.04 4.24
CA ASN A 53 -7.80 -18.07 3.16
C ASN A 53 -6.59 -17.14 3.07
N ILE A 54 -6.10 -16.64 4.21
CA ILE A 54 -4.90 -15.82 4.32
C ILE A 54 -3.67 -16.63 3.89
N ARG A 55 -3.56 -17.90 4.29
CA ARG A 55 -2.44 -18.74 3.84
C ARG A 55 -2.47 -19.01 2.34
N LYS A 56 -3.64 -19.27 1.75
CA LYS A 56 -3.80 -19.42 0.30
C LYS A 56 -3.43 -18.15 -0.48
N LEU A 57 -3.59 -16.96 0.11
CA LEU A 57 -3.06 -15.72 -0.48
C LEU A 57 -1.54 -15.81 -0.64
N GLY A 58 -0.83 -16.22 0.42
CA GLY A 58 0.62 -16.41 0.39
C GLY A 58 1.07 -17.53 -0.54
N GLU A 59 0.41 -18.70 -0.51
CA GLU A 59 0.71 -19.82 -1.42
C GLU A 59 0.50 -19.43 -2.90
N GLY A 60 -0.54 -18.65 -3.18
CA GLY A 60 -0.84 -18.13 -4.51
C GLY A 60 -0.08 -16.84 -4.88
N GLY A 61 0.78 -16.34 -4.00
CA GLY A 61 1.41 -15.02 -4.11
C GLY A 61 2.72 -14.92 -3.32
N SER A 62 3.00 -13.74 -2.79
CA SER A 62 4.20 -13.46 -1.99
C SER A 62 3.83 -13.16 -0.55
N TRP A 63 4.67 -13.55 0.41
CA TRP A 63 4.34 -13.40 1.83
C TRP A 63 5.56 -13.28 2.74
N THR A 64 5.36 -12.79 3.97
CA THR A 64 6.31 -12.94 5.09
C THR A 64 5.62 -12.81 6.43
N HIS A 65 6.21 -13.44 7.45
CA HIS A 65 5.83 -13.31 8.87
C HIS A 65 6.92 -12.65 9.72
N THR A 66 8.15 -12.58 9.20
CA THR A 66 9.34 -12.29 10.00
C THR A 66 10.17 -11.13 9.44
N LYS A 67 9.86 -10.70 8.21
CA LYS A 67 10.64 -9.68 7.50
C LYS A 67 10.04 -8.29 7.51
N ALA A 68 8.76 -8.17 7.83
CA ALA A 68 8.08 -6.89 7.89
C ALA A 68 8.01 -6.35 9.32
N ARG A 69 8.36 -5.07 9.49
CA ARG A 69 8.27 -4.37 10.77
C ARG A 69 7.37 -3.14 10.68
N THR A 70 6.61 -2.89 11.75
CA THR A 70 5.90 -1.64 11.94
C THR A 70 6.76 -0.56 12.60
N VAL A 71 6.17 0.62 12.84
CA VAL A 71 6.81 1.76 13.48
C VAL A 71 6.99 1.57 14.98
N ILE A 72 8.01 2.24 15.53
CA ILE A 72 8.15 2.43 16.97
C ILE A 72 7.43 3.74 17.34
N GLN A 73 6.48 3.76 18.26
CA GLN A 73 5.92 2.67 19.06
C GLN A 73 4.79 1.96 18.32
N THR A 74 4.56 0.69 18.66
CA THR A 74 3.55 -0.21 18.09
C THR A 74 2.14 0.21 18.51
N VAL A 75 1.66 1.31 17.96
CA VAL A 75 0.36 1.95 18.25
C VAL A 75 -0.35 2.18 16.93
N SER A 76 -1.64 1.83 16.87
CA SER A 76 -2.37 1.73 15.60
C SER A 76 -2.41 3.03 14.80
N GLY A 77 -2.63 4.19 15.43
CA GLY A 77 -2.71 5.46 14.71
C GLY A 77 -1.43 5.81 13.92
N PRO A 78 -0.27 5.86 14.59
CA PRO A 78 1.01 5.99 13.90
C PRO A 78 1.28 4.92 12.84
N SER A 79 0.96 3.65 13.12
CA SER A 79 1.16 2.53 12.20
C SER A 79 0.31 2.64 10.93
N TRP A 80 -0.99 2.91 11.05
CA TRP A 80 -1.87 3.11 9.89
C TRP A 80 -1.51 4.37 9.09
N THR A 81 -1.00 5.41 9.76
CA THR A 81 -0.43 6.59 9.06
C THR A 81 0.80 6.20 8.25
N ALA A 82 1.67 5.36 8.82
CA ALA A 82 2.84 4.84 8.13
C ALA A 82 2.45 3.96 6.94
N ALA A 83 1.46 3.07 7.09
CA ALA A 83 0.98 2.20 6.02
C ALA A 83 0.36 2.98 4.84
N LEU A 84 -0.56 3.90 5.13
CA LEU A 84 -1.37 4.58 4.11
C LEU A 84 -0.72 5.84 3.55
N CYS A 85 0.18 6.46 4.30
CA CYS A 85 0.81 7.72 3.92
C CYS A 85 2.32 7.59 3.79
N SER A 86 2.91 6.42 4.06
CA SER A 86 4.36 6.17 3.99
C SER A 86 5.16 7.17 4.82
N LEU A 87 4.61 7.57 5.98
CA LEU A 87 5.21 8.51 6.91
C LEU A 87 5.14 7.96 8.34
N GLY A 88 6.27 7.48 8.85
CA GLY A 88 6.40 7.13 10.27
C GLY A 88 6.27 8.34 11.21
N PRO A 89 6.19 8.12 12.54
CA PRO A 89 5.91 9.15 13.56
C PRO A 89 6.77 10.41 13.47
N ARG A 90 8.06 10.25 13.13
CA ARG A 90 8.99 11.37 12.94
C ARG A 90 8.55 12.32 11.84
N MET A 91 7.96 11.78 10.77
CA MET A 91 7.62 12.51 9.56
C MET A 91 6.16 12.99 9.59
N SER A 92 5.26 12.21 10.19
CA SER A 92 3.84 12.54 10.30
C SER A 92 3.51 13.40 11.52
N GLY A 93 4.29 13.29 12.60
CA GLY A 93 3.95 13.87 13.90
C GLY A 93 2.87 13.08 14.68
N VAL A 94 2.31 12.02 14.09
CA VAL A 94 1.35 11.11 14.72
C VAL A 94 2.11 10.17 15.65
N ARG A 95 1.86 10.31 16.96
CA ARG A 95 2.59 9.54 18.00
C ARG A 95 1.73 8.58 18.80
N ASN A 96 0.41 8.73 18.73
CA ASN A 96 -0.55 7.91 19.46
C ASN A 96 -1.97 8.10 18.92
N ASN A 97 -2.91 7.35 19.49
CA ASN A 97 -4.34 7.36 19.17
C ASN A 97 -5.06 8.62 19.71
N GLN A 98 -4.36 9.49 20.45
CA GLN A 98 -4.89 10.78 20.91
C GLN A 98 -4.47 11.95 20.01
N TRP A 99 -3.63 11.70 19.00
CA TRP A 99 -3.27 12.72 18.02
C TRP A 99 -4.53 13.28 17.34
N LYS A 100 -4.55 14.60 17.18
CA LYS A 100 -5.64 15.33 16.53
C LYS A 100 -5.10 16.10 15.34
N VAL A 101 -5.93 16.21 14.32
CA VAL A 101 -5.60 16.89 13.08
C VAL A 101 -5.28 18.37 13.34
N PRO A 102 -4.03 18.83 13.12
CA PRO A 102 -3.61 20.19 13.48
C PRO A 102 -4.21 21.27 12.56
N TRP A 103 -4.69 20.89 11.38
CA TRP A 103 -5.29 21.81 10.40
C TRP A 103 -6.81 21.92 10.48
N ILE A 104 -7.46 21.11 11.31
CA ILE A 104 -8.87 21.27 11.65
C ILE A 104 -8.93 22.14 12.89
N LYS A 105 -9.47 23.36 12.75
CA LYS A 105 -9.64 24.29 13.88
C LYS A 105 -10.45 23.61 14.99
N SER A 106 -9.79 23.30 16.10
CA SER A 106 -10.45 22.86 17.33
C SER A 106 -10.13 23.84 18.46
N ASN A 107 -11.10 24.07 19.34
CA ASN A 107 -10.98 25.02 20.45
C ASN A 107 -10.00 24.52 21.55
N ASN A 108 -9.48 23.29 21.44
CA ASN A 108 -8.47 22.73 22.33
C ASN A 108 -7.12 22.64 21.62
N PHE A 109 -6.33 23.69 21.78
CA PHE A 109 -5.00 23.82 21.20
C PHE A 109 -3.97 23.00 22.01
N THR A 110 -4.06 21.66 21.96
CA THR A 110 -2.90 20.85 22.37
C THR A 110 -1.87 20.93 21.24
N PRO A 111 -0.63 21.39 21.47
CA PRO A 111 0.37 21.50 20.41
C PRO A 111 0.66 20.13 19.81
N GLN A 112 0.18 19.89 18.58
CA GLN A 112 0.50 18.69 17.81
C GLN A 112 1.68 18.99 16.90
N ILE A 113 2.57 18.02 16.72
CA ILE A 113 3.66 18.13 15.74
C ILE A 113 3.00 18.05 14.36
N PRO A 114 3.14 19.07 13.49
CA PRO A 114 2.62 19.01 12.13
C PRO A 114 3.43 17.99 11.31
N PRO A 115 2.84 17.43 10.24
CA PRO A 115 3.60 16.62 9.30
C PRO A 115 4.72 17.44 8.63
N ILE A 116 5.71 16.74 8.07
CA ILE A 116 6.81 17.36 7.34
C ILE A 116 6.35 18.21 6.14
N THR A 117 5.14 17.99 5.64
CA THR A 117 4.51 18.79 4.57
C THR A 117 4.18 20.21 5.02
N GLY A 118 4.13 20.47 6.34
CA GLY A 118 3.99 21.80 6.92
C GLY A 118 2.73 21.99 7.75
N VAL A 119 2.65 23.14 8.43
CA VAL A 119 1.47 23.55 9.20
C VAL A 119 0.32 23.83 8.21
N ASN A 120 -0.83 23.19 8.41
CA ASN A 120 -2.00 23.27 7.50
C ASN A 120 -1.88 22.56 6.16
N GLN A 121 -0.92 21.64 6.00
CA GLN A 121 -0.86 20.74 4.85
C GLN A 121 -1.23 19.33 5.32
N PRO A 122 -2.27 18.69 4.72
CA PRO A 122 -2.65 17.35 5.10
C PRO A 122 -1.56 16.32 4.78
N PHE A 123 -1.75 15.10 5.29
CA PHE A 123 -0.91 13.96 4.93
C PHE A 123 -1.07 13.62 3.46
N PRO A 124 0.03 13.45 2.69
CA PRO A 124 -0.04 12.98 1.31
C PRO A 124 -0.32 11.47 1.29
N CYS A 125 -1.47 11.04 1.81
CA CYS A 125 -1.85 9.64 1.85
C CYS A 125 -2.21 9.12 0.46
N ILE A 126 -2.16 7.80 0.29
CA ILE A 126 -2.31 7.14 -1.00
C ILE A 126 -3.56 7.56 -1.77
N PHE A 127 -4.70 7.78 -1.10
CA PHE A 127 -5.94 8.27 -1.71
C PHE A 127 -5.75 9.60 -2.46
N GLU A 128 -5.15 10.59 -1.79
CA GLU A 128 -4.86 11.91 -2.36
C GLU A 128 -3.90 11.78 -3.55
N ILE A 129 -2.84 11.01 -3.39
CA ILE A 129 -1.77 10.92 -4.39
C ILE A 129 -2.25 10.21 -5.67
N LEU A 130 -3.13 9.21 -5.53
CA LEU A 130 -3.79 8.57 -6.66
C LEU A 130 -4.71 9.57 -7.39
N LYS A 131 -5.61 10.23 -6.67
CA LYS A 131 -6.54 11.23 -7.23
C LYS A 131 -5.85 12.40 -7.92
N LYS A 132 -4.70 12.85 -7.39
CA LYS A 132 -3.90 13.93 -7.99
C LYS A 132 -3.22 13.52 -9.30
N GLN A 133 -2.92 12.23 -9.49
CA GLN A 133 -2.32 11.73 -10.73
C GLN A 133 -3.35 11.23 -11.74
N ASP A 134 -4.54 10.85 -11.29
CA ASP A 134 -5.65 10.38 -12.11
C ASP A 134 -6.98 10.71 -11.41
N SER A 135 -7.64 11.79 -11.84
CA SER A 135 -8.87 12.29 -11.19
C SER A 135 -10.04 11.32 -11.27
N ASP A 136 -10.03 10.43 -12.26
CA ASP A 136 -11.07 9.43 -12.48
C ASP A 136 -10.84 8.15 -11.65
N PHE A 137 -9.69 8.04 -10.99
CA PHE A 137 -9.32 6.91 -10.15
C PHE A 137 -10.28 6.80 -8.97
N GLN A 138 -10.90 5.63 -8.80
CA GLN A 138 -11.91 5.41 -7.76
C GLN A 138 -11.25 5.02 -6.44
N THR A 139 -11.78 5.55 -5.35
CA THR A 139 -11.20 5.39 -4.02
C THR A 139 -12.28 5.00 -3.03
N ALA A 140 -12.02 3.95 -2.26
CA ALA A 140 -12.96 3.46 -1.27
C ALA A 140 -12.28 3.17 0.06
N TYR A 141 -12.97 3.47 1.16
CA TYR A 141 -12.45 3.32 2.51
C TYR A 141 -13.52 2.74 3.43
N PHE A 142 -13.24 1.59 4.01
CA PHE A 142 -14.12 0.87 4.91
C PHE A 142 -13.41 0.66 6.24
N PHE A 143 -13.96 1.19 7.32
CA PHE A 143 -13.34 1.10 8.64
C PHE A 143 -14.38 1.27 9.74
N ASN A 144 -13.98 0.89 10.95
CA ASN A 144 -14.80 1.03 12.15
C ASN A 144 -14.07 1.72 13.31
N TRP A 145 -12.79 2.08 13.15
CA TRP A 145 -12.06 2.73 14.21
C TRP A 145 -12.08 4.24 14.05
N ASP A 146 -12.70 4.97 14.99
CA ASP A 146 -12.92 6.43 14.93
C ASP A 146 -11.66 7.23 14.59
N TRP A 147 -10.48 6.77 15.01
CA TRP A 147 -9.23 7.47 14.75
C TRP A 147 -8.89 7.53 13.25
N LEU A 148 -9.28 6.51 12.48
CA LEU A 148 -9.06 6.44 11.04
C LEU A 148 -9.82 7.52 10.24
N GLN A 149 -10.85 8.14 10.83
CA GLN A 149 -11.48 9.34 10.27
C GLN A 149 -10.49 10.49 10.04
N ASN A 150 -9.39 10.54 10.79
CA ASN A 150 -8.33 11.53 10.60
C ASN A 150 -7.56 11.35 9.27
N LEU A 151 -7.59 10.15 8.70
CA LEU A 151 -7.03 9.84 7.37
C LEU A 151 -8.11 9.81 6.27
N GLY A 152 -9.39 9.83 6.66
CA GLY A 152 -10.56 9.90 5.79
C GLY A 152 -10.96 11.32 5.38
N ASN A 153 -12.12 11.47 4.73
CA ASN A 153 -12.57 12.78 4.21
C ASN A 153 -12.83 13.82 5.31
N LYS A 154 -13.12 13.36 6.54
CA LYS A 154 -13.30 14.23 7.71
C LYS A 154 -11.98 14.86 8.15
N GLY A 155 -10.89 14.10 8.09
CA GLY A 155 -9.55 14.51 8.51
C GLY A 155 -8.76 15.24 7.43
N ILE A 156 -8.99 14.90 6.17
CA ILE A 156 -8.23 15.39 5.02
C ILE A 156 -9.10 16.31 4.14
N PRO A 157 -8.88 17.65 4.18
CA PRO A 157 -9.57 18.58 3.30
C PRO A 157 -9.27 18.25 1.82
N GLY A 158 -10.32 18.12 1.00
CA GLY A 158 -10.19 17.85 -0.43
C GLY A 158 -11.12 16.74 -0.94
N GLY A 159 -11.55 15.84 -0.06
CA GLY A 159 -12.53 14.80 -0.43
C GLY A 159 -11.96 13.77 -1.41
N TYR A 160 -10.88 13.07 -1.04
CA TYR A 160 -10.17 12.14 -1.93
C TYR A 160 -10.67 10.70 -1.86
N ILE A 161 -11.79 10.46 -1.18
CA ILE A 161 -12.41 9.13 -1.02
C ILE A 161 -13.82 9.21 -1.57
N ASP A 162 -14.09 8.52 -2.67
CA ASP A 162 -15.38 8.53 -3.37
C ASP A 162 -16.45 7.71 -2.63
N TYR A 163 -16.03 6.62 -1.97
CA TYR A 163 -16.91 5.72 -1.24
C TYR A 163 -16.37 5.46 0.17
N GLU A 164 -16.98 6.05 1.19
CA GLU A 164 -16.53 5.96 2.58
C GLU A 164 -17.60 5.28 3.44
N VAL A 165 -17.22 4.19 4.10
CA VAL A 165 -18.02 3.48 5.10
C VAL A 165 -17.28 3.58 6.41
N ASP A 166 -17.72 4.55 7.22
CA ASP A 166 -17.30 4.73 8.61
C ASP A 166 -18.39 4.15 9.51
N VAL A 167 -18.11 3.01 10.11
CA VAL A 167 -19.04 2.34 11.03
C VAL A 167 -18.99 3.00 12.41
N GLY A 168 -17.91 3.74 12.72
CA GLY A 168 -17.61 4.26 14.04
C GLY A 168 -17.21 3.16 15.02
N HIS A 169 -16.42 3.53 16.02
CA HIS A 169 -15.95 2.58 17.03
C HIS A 169 -17.04 2.35 18.06
N PHE A 170 -17.91 1.38 17.78
CA PHE A 170 -18.95 0.97 18.71
C PHE A 170 -18.87 -0.52 19.02
N GLY A 171 -19.15 -0.86 20.26
CA GLY A 171 -19.05 -2.21 20.77
C GLY A 171 -18.41 -2.22 22.14
N LYS A 172 -18.88 -3.11 23.02
CA LYS A 172 -18.30 -3.31 24.36
C LYS A 172 -18.01 -4.77 24.64
N THR A 173 -18.39 -5.65 23.72
CA THR A 173 -18.34 -7.09 23.86
C THR A 173 -17.69 -7.72 22.63
N PRO A 174 -17.10 -8.92 22.77
CA PRO A 174 -16.60 -9.69 21.63
C PRO A 174 -17.58 -9.80 20.46
N GLU A 175 -18.87 -10.05 20.72
CA GLU A 175 -19.86 -10.19 19.65
C GLU A 175 -20.14 -8.88 18.92
N ASP A 176 -20.09 -7.74 19.62
CA ASP A 176 -20.24 -6.43 18.99
C ASP A 176 -19.10 -6.20 17.98
N PHE A 177 -17.85 -6.39 18.42
CA PHE A 177 -16.67 -6.16 17.56
C PHE A 177 -16.66 -7.09 16.35
N LYS A 178 -17.07 -8.36 16.54
CA LYS A 178 -17.27 -9.31 15.44
C LYS A 178 -18.33 -8.82 14.45
N THR A 179 -19.49 -8.38 14.94
CA THR A 179 -20.60 -7.87 14.10
C THR A 179 -20.17 -6.64 13.29
N VAL A 180 -19.35 -5.78 13.89
CA VAL A 180 -18.82 -4.59 13.21
C VAL A 180 -17.92 -4.98 12.04
N ASP A 181 -16.99 -5.91 12.23
CA ASP A 181 -16.12 -6.40 11.15
C ASP A 181 -16.91 -7.17 10.07
N GLU A 182 -17.92 -7.95 10.45
CA GLU A 182 -18.87 -8.57 9.51
C GLU A 182 -19.58 -7.51 8.64
N TYR A 183 -19.99 -6.39 9.24
CA TYR A 183 -20.61 -5.28 8.52
C TYR A 183 -19.63 -4.57 7.58
N VAL A 184 -18.40 -4.31 8.03
CA VAL A 184 -17.33 -3.71 7.21
C VAL A 184 -17.01 -4.59 6.01
N ALA A 185 -16.72 -5.88 6.25
CA ALA A 185 -16.40 -6.85 5.20
C ALA A 185 -17.58 -7.08 4.24
N GLY A 186 -18.81 -7.10 4.75
CA GLY A 186 -20.03 -7.21 3.96
C GLY A 186 -20.24 -6.02 3.01
N ASN A 187 -20.02 -4.78 3.50
CA ASN A 187 -20.10 -3.59 2.65
C ASN A 187 -18.96 -3.54 1.61
N ALA A 188 -17.75 -3.92 1.98
CA ALA A 188 -16.63 -4.03 1.05
C ALA A 188 -16.92 -5.06 -0.06
N THR A 189 -17.42 -6.24 0.32
CA THR A 189 -17.85 -7.30 -0.61
C THR A 189 -18.94 -6.81 -1.56
N LYS A 190 -19.94 -6.09 -1.04
CA LYS A 190 -21.01 -5.49 -1.84
C LYS A 190 -20.46 -4.45 -2.81
N TYR A 191 -19.59 -3.56 -2.35
CA TYR A 191 -18.94 -2.57 -3.21
C TYR A 191 -18.15 -3.22 -4.35
N ILE A 192 -17.37 -4.28 -4.06
CA ILE A 192 -16.63 -5.03 -5.08
C ILE A 192 -17.57 -5.62 -6.14
N LYS A 193 -18.69 -6.23 -5.73
CA LYS A 193 -19.62 -6.88 -6.66
C LYS A 193 -20.46 -5.88 -7.45
N ASP A 194 -20.97 -4.86 -6.78
CA ASP A 194 -22.01 -4.00 -7.34
C ASP A 194 -21.43 -2.73 -7.98
N THR A 195 -20.30 -2.24 -7.46
CA THR A 195 -19.75 -0.91 -7.80
C THR A 195 -18.47 -0.98 -8.59
N LEU A 196 -17.51 -1.85 -8.22
CA LEU A 196 -16.30 -2.01 -9.03
C LEU A 196 -16.69 -2.55 -10.43
N LYS A 197 -16.19 -1.87 -11.45
CA LYS A 197 -16.36 -2.25 -12.85
C LYS A 197 -14.99 -2.46 -13.48
N PRO A 198 -14.82 -3.43 -14.40
CA PRO A 198 -13.51 -3.74 -15.00
C PRO A 198 -12.82 -2.58 -15.75
N LYS A 199 -13.58 -1.55 -16.13
CA LYS A 199 -13.05 -0.35 -16.81
C LYS A 199 -12.55 0.71 -15.84
N LEU A 200 -12.94 0.63 -14.56
CA LEU A 200 -12.49 1.57 -13.54
C LEU A 200 -11.05 1.22 -13.15
N LYS A 201 -10.39 2.19 -12.52
CA LYS A 201 -9.17 1.95 -11.75
C LYS A 201 -9.52 2.25 -10.31
N SER A 202 -9.09 1.44 -9.36
CA SER A 202 -9.52 1.64 -7.99
C SER A 202 -8.50 1.27 -6.93
N TYR A 203 -8.62 1.92 -5.79
CA TYR A 203 -7.95 1.57 -4.56
C TYR A 203 -8.99 1.52 -3.44
N SER A 204 -9.11 0.36 -2.81
CA SER A 204 -9.98 0.13 -1.67
C SER A 204 -9.12 -0.22 -0.46
N PHE A 205 -9.27 0.50 0.64
CA PHE A 205 -8.71 0.10 1.94
C PHE A 205 -9.82 -0.38 2.87
N ILE A 206 -9.61 -1.54 3.48
CA ILE A 206 -10.57 -2.22 4.36
C ILE A 206 -9.84 -2.48 5.68
N HIS A 207 -10.32 -1.92 6.77
CA HIS A 207 -9.78 -2.11 8.11
C HIS A 207 -10.69 -3.00 8.94
N LEU A 208 -10.12 -4.03 9.58
CA LEU A 208 -10.79 -5.01 10.43
C LEU A 208 -10.15 -4.97 11.82
N VAL A 209 -10.93 -4.71 12.86
CA VAL A 209 -10.43 -4.42 14.23
C VAL A 209 -10.56 -5.57 15.21
N TYR A 210 -11.40 -6.56 14.89
CA TYR A 210 -11.86 -7.55 15.85
C TYR A 210 -10.73 -8.32 16.53
N VAL A 211 -9.68 -8.65 15.79
CA VAL A 211 -8.52 -9.41 16.31
C VAL A 211 -7.76 -8.61 17.38
N ASP A 212 -7.55 -7.31 17.19
CA ASP A 212 -6.93 -6.42 18.19
C ASP A 212 -7.79 -6.32 19.45
N GLU A 213 -9.10 -6.11 19.30
CA GLU A 213 -10.02 -6.02 20.44
C GLU A 213 -10.04 -7.32 21.27
N ILE A 214 -10.01 -8.48 20.62
CA ILE A 214 -9.90 -9.76 21.32
C ILE A 214 -8.52 -9.93 21.96
N GLY A 215 -7.45 -9.48 21.30
CA GLY A 215 -6.11 -9.42 21.89
C GLY A 215 -6.08 -8.58 23.18
N HIS A 216 -6.76 -7.44 23.18
CA HIS A 216 -6.89 -6.58 24.37
C HIS A 216 -7.69 -7.23 25.50
N LEU A 217 -8.74 -8.00 25.18
CA LEU A 217 -9.60 -8.63 26.18
C LEU A 217 -8.98 -9.89 26.79
N PHE A 218 -8.30 -10.72 26.00
CA PHE A 218 -7.89 -12.08 26.40
C PHE A 218 -6.40 -12.36 26.27
N GLY A 219 -5.68 -11.53 25.53
CA GLY A 219 -4.25 -11.67 25.27
C GLY A 219 -3.96 -12.24 23.88
N TRP A 220 -2.88 -11.76 23.27
CA TRP A 220 -2.47 -12.25 21.94
C TRP A 220 -2.02 -13.72 21.97
N CYS A 221 -2.44 -14.47 20.96
CA CYS A 221 -2.33 -15.94 20.90
C CYS A 221 -3.08 -16.69 22.04
N SER A 222 -4.06 -16.10 22.73
CA SER A 222 -5.01 -16.87 23.54
C SER A 222 -5.91 -17.72 22.62
N GLN A 223 -6.65 -18.67 23.19
CA GLN A 223 -7.60 -19.48 22.42
C GLN A 223 -8.71 -18.61 21.80
N GLU A 224 -9.17 -17.58 22.52
CA GLU A 224 -10.13 -16.59 22.04
C GLU A 224 -9.57 -15.79 20.87
N TYR A 225 -8.31 -15.35 20.98
CA TYR A 225 -7.61 -14.64 19.90
C TYR A 225 -7.47 -15.54 18.66
N GLU A 226 -7.04 -16.79 18.81
CA GLU A 226 -6.92 -17.74 17.69
C GLU A 226 -8.29 -18.05 17.03
N ASN A 227 -9.37 -18.07 17.82
CA ASN A 227 -10.73 -18.15 17.30
C ASN A 227 -11.12 -16.88 16.51
N ALA A 228 -10.77 -15.70 17.00
CA ALA A 228 -11.03 -14.42 16.33
C ALA A 228 -10.27 -14.30 15.00
N VAL A 229 -9.02 -14.77 14.94
CA VAL A 229 -8.26 -14.87 13.68
C VAL A 229 -8.97 -15.80 12.68
N GLY A 230 -9.56 -16.91 13.16
CA GLY A 230 -10.37 -17.79 12.31
C GLY A 230 -11.62 -17.11 11.74
N VAL A 231 -12.27 -16.22 12.51
CA VAL A 231 -13.41 -15.42 12.02
C VAL A 231 -12.95 -14.44 10.95
N ILE A 232 -11.87 -13.70 11.20
CA ILE A 232 -11.31 -12.76 10.21
C ILE A 232 -10.84 -13.46 8.95
N ASP A 233 -10.24 -14.65 9.05
CA ASP A 233 -9.86 -15.43 7.87
C ASP A 233 -11.05 -15.74 6.96
N ASN A 234 -12.24 -16.01 7.53
CA ASN A 234 -13.45 -16.22 6.74
C ASN A 234 -13.93 -14.93 6.06
N LEU A 235 -13.92 -13.80 6.77
CA LEU A 235 -14.28 -12.49 6.18
C LEU A 235 -13.33 -12.07 5.06
N VAL A 236 -12.02 -12.30 5.24
CA VAL A 236 -11.01 -12.13 4.20
C VAL A 236 -11.31 -13.04 3.00
N GLY A 237 -11.69 -14.30 3.27
CA GLY A 237 -12.17 -15.24 2.25
C GLY A 237 -13.35 -14.73 1.44
N ASP A 238 -14.35 -14.12 2.09
CA ASP A 238 -15.52 -13.54 1.43
C ASP A 238 -15.14 -12.36 0.50
N ILE A 239 -14.25 -11.48 0.97
CA ILE A 239 -13.74 -10.35 0.18
C ILE A 239 -12.95 -10.85 -1.04
N ILE A 240 -12.04 -11.81 -0.85
CA ILE A 240 -11.28 -12.43 -1.96
C ILE A 240 -12.23 -13.12 -2.93
N GLY A 241 -13.19 -13.89 -2.42
CA GLY A 241 -14.19 -14.58 -3.23
C GLY A 241 -14.99 -13.60 -4.08
N ALA A 242 -15.36 -12.43 -3.56
CA ALA A 242 -16.02 -11.39 -4.32
C ALA A 242 -15.23 -10.97 -5.57
N ILE A 243 -13.91 -10.83 -5.44
CA ILE A 243 -13.00 -10.48 -6.54
C ILE A 243 -12.88 -11.66 -7.51
N GLU A 244 -12.64 -12.87 -6.99
CA GLU A 244 -12.39 -14.07 -7.80
C GLU A 244 -13.62 -14.53 -8.62
N THR A 245 -14.84 -14.18 -8.19
CA THR A 245 -16.06 -14.45 -8.97
C THR A 245 -16.23 -13.57 -10.22
N ILE A 246 -15.42 -12.53 -10.39
CA ILE A 246 -15.51 -11.60 -11.52
C ILE A 246 -14.19 -11.71 -12.32
N PRO A 247 -14.15 -12.47 -13.44
CA PRO A 247 -12.91 -12.79 -14.15
C PRO A 247 -12.03 -11.58 -14.47
N GLU A 248 -12.65 -10.49 -14.93
CA GLU A 248 -11.92 -9.27 -15.30
C GLU A 248 -11.36 -8.52 -14.09
N LEU A 249 -11.93 -8.67 -12.89
CA LEU A 249 -11.32 -8.14 -11.66
C LEU A 249 -10.22 -9.05 -11.15
N LYS A 250 -10.43 -10.37 -11.20
CA LYS A 250 -9.46 -11.37 -10.72
C LYS A 250 -8.08 -11.19 -11.34
N ASP A 251 -8.01 -10.95 -12.65
CA ASP A 251 -6.73 -10.87 -13.36
C ASP A 251 -6.06 -9.49 -13.25
N ASP A 252 -6.82 -8.43 -12.94
CA ASP A 252 -6.35 -7.02 -12.88
C ASP A 252 -6.28 -6.45 -11.45
N THR A 253 -6.48 -7.28 -10.41
CA THR A 253 -6.49 -6.85 -9.00
C THR A 253 -5.24 -7.32 -8.24
N LEU A 254 -4.60 -6.37 -7.54
CA LEU A 254 -3.64 -6.67 -6.48
C LEU A 254 -4.37 -6.71 -5.14
N ILE A 255 -4.27 -7.84 -4.44
CA ILE A 255 -4.75 -8.02 -3.08
C ILE A 255 -3.56 -7.94 -2.14
N ILE A 256 -3.67 -7.10 -1.10
CA ILE A 256 -2.67 -6.98 -0.05
C ILE A 256 -3.35 -7.20 1.30
N VAL A 257 -2.74 -8.02 2.15
CA VAL A 257 -3.17 -8.22 3.55
C VAL A 257 -1.98 -7.98 4.46
N HIS A 258 -2.13 -7.11 5.46
CA HIS A 258 -1.12 -6.93 6.50
C HIS A 258 -1.70 -6.49 7.84
N SER A 259 -0.85 -6.46 8.87
CA SER A 259 -1.16 -5.86 10.18
C SER A 259 -0.47 -4.52 10.37
N ASP A 260 -1.01 -3.68 11.22
CA ASP A 260 -0.37 -2.45 11.68
C ASP A 260 0.57 -2.68 12.87
N HIS A 261 0.38 -3.73 13.67
CA HIS A 261 1.31 -4.18 14.68
C HIS A 261 1.16 -5.67 15.03
N GLY A 262 2.17 -6.20 15.71
CA GLY A 262 2.05 -7.44 16.47
C GLY A 262 1.78 -7.14 17.95
N ALA A 263 2.07 -8.10 18.83
CA ALA A 263 2.07 -7.90 20.26
C ALA A 263 2.92 -8.96 20.95
N ILE A 264 3.22 -8.77 22.23
CA ILE A 264 3.89 -9.78 23.04
C ILE A 264 2.90 -10.92 23.32
N PHE A 265 3.37 -12.17 23.22
CA PHE A 265 2.57 -13.36 23.55
C PHE A 265 1.86 -13.24 24.91
N ASN A 266 0.55 -13.50 24.92
CA ASN A 266 -0.34 -13.49 26.09
C ASN A 266 -0.38 -12.17 26.89
N ASP A 267 0.14 -11.09 26.32
CA ASP A 267 -0.05 -9.74 26.84
C ASP A 267 -1.39 -9.18 26.34
N THR A 268 -2.01 -8.26 27.08
CA THR A 268 -3.28 -7.59 26.72
C THR A 268 -3.06 -6.13 26.31
N ARG A 269 -1.79 -5.71 26.18
CA ARG A 269 -1.40 -4.38 25.71
C ARG A 269 -0.23 -4.52 24.75
N HIS A 270 -0.24 -3.73 23.69
CA HIS A 270 0.84 -3.66 22.71
C HIS A 270 1.54 -2.28 22.73
N ALA A 271 0.80 -1.21 23.03
CA ALA A 271 1.33 0.16 23.07
C ALA A 271 2.45 0.33 24.12
N PHE A 272 3.52 1.06 23.76
CA PHE A 272 4.66 1.37 24.63
C PHE A 272 5.42 0.14 25.16
N LYS A 273 5.25 -1.03 24.54
CA LYS A 273 5.95 -2.27 24.90
C LYS A 273 6.88 -2.69 23.77
N GLU A 274 8.06 -2.05 23.75
CA GLU A 274 9.07 -2.31 22.73
C GLU A 274 9.52 -3.77 22.78
N SER A 275 9.14 -4.53 21.77
CA SER A 275 9.57 -5.91 21.57
C SER A 275 9.61 -6.22 20.08
N ILE A 276 10.45 -7.18 19.69
CA ILE A 276 10.45 -7.66 18.32
C ILE A 276 9.09 -8.28 17.95
N GLU A 277 8.43 -8.96 18.89
CA GLU A 277 7.10 -9.54 18.69
C GLU A 277 6.03 -8.49 18.41
N GLY A 278 6.11 -7.32 19.05
CA GLY A 278 5.22 -6.19 18.78
C GLY A 278 5.48 -5.54 17.42
N LEU A 279 6.74 -5.57 16.96
CA LEU A 279 7.15 -4.94 15.72
C LEU A 279 6.87 -5.78 14.48
N LEU A 280 6.96 -7.11 14.59
CA LEU A 280 6.74 -8.01 13.46
C LEU A 280 5.27 -8.04 13.03
N ILE A 281 5.04 -7.83 11.74
CA ILE A 281 3.73 -7.87 11.12
C ILE A 281 3.72 -8.87 9.95
N PRO A 282 2.60 -9.56 9.71
CA PRO A 282 2.46 -10.40 8.54
C PRO A 282 2.19 -9.52 7.32
N VAL A 283 2.70 -9.90 6.16
CA VAL A 283 2.40 -9.26 4.88
C VAL A 283 2.14 -10.35 3.84
N TYR A 284 1.07 -10.18 3.06
CA TYR A 284 0.70 -11.05 1.95
C TYR A 284 0.31 -10.21 0.74
N LEU A 285 0.76 -10.61 -0.45
CA LEU A 285 0.41 -9.99 -1.72
C LEU A 285 0.01 -11.07 -2.72
N LYS A 286 -1.08 -10.88 -3.45
CA LYS A 286 -1.51 -11.77 -4.54
C LYS A 286 -2.07 -10.95 -5.70
N GLY A 287 -1.68 -11.31 -6.92
CA GLY A 287 -2.17 -10.72 -8.16
C GLY A 287 -1.41 -11.27 -9.37
N THR A 288 -1.92 -11.05 -10.58
CA THR A 288 -1.20 -11.40 -11.82
C THR A 288 0.11 -10.61 -11.89
N GLY A 289 1.25 -11.29 -11.97
CA GLY A 289 2.59 -10.67 -11.94
C GLY A 289 3.23 -10.55 -10.56
N ILE A 290 2.56 -11.04 -9.50
CA ILE A 290 3.20 -11.30 -8.19
C ILE A 290 3.72 -12.74 -8.18
N LYS A 291 4.98 -12.91 -7.73
CA LYS A 291 5.61 -14.23 -7.60
C LYS A 291 4.77 -15.12 -6.70
N LYS A 292 4.54 -16.37 -7.14
CA LYS A 292 3.72 -17.36 -6.42
C LYS A 292 4.56 -18.18 -5.44
N GLY A 293 4.01 -18.42 -4.25
CA GLY A 293 4.67 -19.17 -3.17
C GLY A 293 5.99 -18.55 -2.71
N TYR A 294 6.17 -17.24 -2.94
CA TYR A 294 7.45 -16.58 -2.69
C TYR A 294 7.49 -15.96 -1.29
N GLU A 295 8.35 -16.46 -0.43
CA GLU A 295 8.64 -15.81 0.84
C GLU A 295 9.55 -14.60 0.60
N ILE A 296 9.09 -13.41 0.98
CA ILE A 296 9.85 -12.16 0.91
C ILE A 296 11.13 -12.33 1.73
N GLN A 297 12.27 -12.02 1.12
CA GLN A 297 13.60 -12.16 1.70
C GLN A 297 14.13 -10.83 2.24
N ALA A 298 13.76 -9.73 1.59
CA ALA A 298 14.12 -8.38 2.01
C ALA A 298 13.49 -8.06 3.37
N ASP A 299 14.26 -7.39 4.24
CA ASP A 299 13.68 -6.77 5.43
C ASP A 299 12.93 -5.51 4.99
N ILE A 300 11.64 -5.44 5.28
CA ILE A 300 10.72 -4.39 4.84
C ILE A 300 10.08 -3.70 6.04
N VAL A 301 9.56 -2.50 5.81
CA VAL A 301 8.84 -1.72 6.82
C VAL A 301 7.42 -1.41 6.38
N ILE A 302 6.53 -1.12 7.33
CA ILE A 302 5.13 -0.81 7.04
C ILE A 302 4.98 0.39 6.09
N GLU A 303 5.93 1.34 6.10
CA GLU A 303 5.96 2.45 5.16
C GLU A 303 6.10 2.00 3.69
N ASP A 304 6.54 0.78 3.41
CA ASP A 304 6.73 0.23 2.06
C ASP A 304 5.41 -0.17 1.38
N MET A 305 4.30 -0.28 2.13
CA MET A 305 3.00 -0.72 1.60
C MET A 305 2.47 0.23 0.51
N ALA A 306 2.30 1.52 0.82
CA ALA A 306 1.81 2.49 -0.16
C ALA A 306 2.73 2.65 -1.39
N PRO A 307 4.07 2.77 -1.27
CA PRO A 307 4.98 2.73 -2.42
C PRO A 307 4.85 1.48 -3.30
N THR A 308 4.68 0.31 -2.69
CA THR A 308 4.48 -0.97 -3.41
C THR A 308 3.19 -0.95 -4.22
N ILE A 309 2.10 -0.44 -3.64
CA ILE A 309 0.83 -0.25 -4.33
C ILE A 309 0.97 0.71 -5.51
N MET A 310 1.62 1.86 -5.30
CA MET A 310 1.84 2.86 -6.34
C MET A 310 2.65 2.29 -7.50
N PHE A 311 3.69 1.50 -7.20
CA PHE A 311 4.49 0.80 -8.21
C PHE A 311 3.63 -0.16 -9.04
N GLY A 312 2.83 -1.03 -8.40
CA GLY A 312 1.94 -1.95 -9.12
C GLY A 312 0.88 -1.26 -9.98
N LEU A 313 0.39 -0.10 -9.55
CA LEU A 313 -0.57 0.71 -10.31
C LEU A 313 0.09 1.60 -11.39
N GLY A 314 1.43 1.64 -11.48
CA GLY A 314 2.17 2.49 -12.41
C GLY A 314 2.07 3.99 -12.12
N PHE A 315 1.95 4.38 -10.85
CA PHE A 315 1.96 5.78 -10.40
C PHE A 315 3.22 6.11 -9.59
N ASN A 316 3.53 7.41 -9.47
CA ASN A 316 4.69 7.87 -8.73
C ASN A 316 4.38 8.08 -7.25
N PRO A 317 5.16 7.51 -6.31
CA PRO A 317 5.09 7.86 -4.89
C PRO A 317 5.28 9.36 -4.65
N HIS A 318 4.68 9.90 -3.58
CA HIS A 318 4.93 11.29 -3.21
C HIS A 318 6.36 11.46 -2.69
N LYS A 319 7.03 12.56 -3.04
CA LYS A 319 8.45 12.82 -2.75
C LYS A 319 8.88 12.79 -1.28
N VAL A 320 7.93 12.89 -0.33
CA VAL A 320 8.21 12.87 1.11
C VAL A 320 8.00 11.50 1.74
N TRP A 321 7.43 10.55 1.00
CA TRP A 321 7.25 9.18 1.46
C TRP A 321 8.61 8.55 1.74
N THR A 322 8.69 7.80 2.84
CA THR A 322 9.95 7.22 3.32
C THR A 322 10.12 5.75 2.98
N GLY A 323 9.03 5.05 2.65
CA GLY A 323 9.11 3.66 2.21
C GLY A 323 9.54 3.54 0.76
N ALA A 324 9.90 2.31 0.38
CA ALA A 324 10.28 1.92 -0.97
C ALA A 324 9.38 0.79 -1.47
N PRO A 325 9.13 0.68 -2.79
CA PRO A 325 8.38 -0.45 -3.32
C PRO A 325 9.15 -1.76 -3.09
N ILE A 326 8.45 -2.80 -2.62
CA ILE A 326 9.00 -4.14 -2.39
C ILE A 326 9.14 -4.85 -3.75
N LYS A 327 10.10 -4.43 -4.56
CA LYS A 327 10.21 -4.85 -5.97
C LYS A 327 10.39 -6.36 -6.15
N GLU A 328 10.94 -7.05 -5.16
CA GLU A 328 11.20 -8.48 -5.28
C GLU A 328 9.95 -9.35 -5.36
N VAL A 329 8.77 -8.85 -4.96
CA VAL A 329 7.50 -9.59 -5.06
C VAL A 329 6.96 -9.64 -6.48
N PHE A 330 7.43 -8.77 -7.38
CA PHE A 330 6.99 -8.73 -8.77
C PHE A 330 7.84 -9.67 -9.64
N ASP A 331 7.22 -10.25 -10.66
CA ASP A 331 7.92 -11.07 -11.66
C ASP A 331 8.94 -10.23 -12.46
N THR A 332 10.06 -10.84 -12.84
CA THR A 332 11.22 -10.13 -13.43
C THR A 332 10.92 -9.40 -14.76
N GLU A 333 9.95 -9.88 -15.53
CA GLU A 333 9.49 -9.18 -16.74
C GLU A 333 8.77 -7.86 -16.41
N GLU A 334 8.08 -7.82 -15.28
CA GLU A 334 7.30 -6.65 -14.86
C GLU A 334 8.13 -5.59 -14.14
N ILE A 335 9.24 -5.99 -13.48
CA ILE A 335 10.21 -5.04 -12.91
C ILE A 335 10.80 -4.13 -14.02
N ASN A 336 11.14 -4.72 -15.17
CA ASN A 336 11.70 -3.98 -16.31
C ASN A 336 10.67 -3.07 -17.00
N ALA A 337 9.38 -3.46 -17.00
CA ALA A 337 8.30 -2.67 -17.59
C ALA A 337 7.88 -1.47 -16.73
N CYS A 338 8.13 -1.54 -15.42
CA CYS A 338 7.90 -0.44 -14.49
C CYS A 338 9.14 0.40 -14.22
N SER A 339 10.37 -0.04 -14.48
CA SER A 339 11.59 0.76 -14.21
C SER A 339 11.85 1.92 -15.19
N ASP A 340 11.12 1.99 -16.30
CA ASP A 340 11.09 3.14 -17.23
C ASP A 340 10.30 4.36 -16.66
N CYS A 341 9.84 4.29 -15.40
CA CYS A 341 9.18 5.41 -14.72
C CYS A 341 10.19 6.47 -14.22
N GLY A 342 10.82 7.17 -15.17
CA GLY A 342 11.39 8.51 -15.02
C GLY A 342 11.78 8.98 -13.62
N HIS A 343 12.89 8.48 -13.09
CA HIS A 343 13.66 9.17 -12.05
C HIS A 343 14.95 9.72 -12.69
N PRO A 344 15.32 11.02 -12.51
CA PRO A 344 16.39 11.66 -13.30
C PRO A 344 17.82 11.13 -13.08
N VAL A 345 18.03 10.11 -12.26
CA VAL A 345 19.36 9.78 -11.74
C VAL A 345 20.05 8.62 -12.49
N CYS A 346 19.34 7.82 -13.30
CA CYS A 346 19.96 6.66 -13.95
C CYS A 346 19.93 6.63 -15.49
N GLU A 347 19.10 7.41 -16.16
CA GLU A 347 18.96 7.32 -17.63
C GLU A 347 20.00 8.11 -18.43
N GLY A 348 20.75 9.02 -17.78
CA GLY A 348 21.74 9.85 -18.44
C GLY A 348 23.07 9.16 -18.77
N ILE A 349 23.37 8.00 -18.19
CA ILE A 349 24.69 7.36 -18.31
C ILE A 349 24.65 6.19 -19.29
N VAL A 350 23.63 5.33 -19.23
CA VAL A 350 23.64 4.07 -20.00
C VAL A 350 23.46 4.30 -21.52
N VAL A 351 22.63 5.27 -21.93
CA VAL A 351 22.35 5.52 -23.36
C VAL A 351 23.52 6.20 -24.08
N LEU A 352 24.32 7.01 -23.38
CA LEU A 352 25.52 7.63 -23.94
C LEU A 352 26.65 6.61 -24.16
N PHE A 353 26.80 5.62 -23.29
CA PHE A 353 27.86 4.60 -23.42
C PHE A 353 27.57 3.60 -24.56
N ILE A 354 26.31 3.21 -24.78
CA ILE A 354 25.95 2.26 -25.85
C ILE A 354 26.16 2.89 -27.24
N ASN A 355 25.75 4.14 -27.43
CA ASN A 355 25.93 4.83 -28.71
C ASN A 355 27.39 5.18 -29.00
N ALA A 356 28.19 5.52 -27.98
CA ALA A 356 29.63 5.74 -28.14
C ALA A 356 30.35 4.46 -28.57
N PHE A 357 29.98 3.29 -28.02
CA PHE A 357 30.60 2.02 -28.40
C PHE A 357 30.26 1.57 -29.83
N ILE A 358 29.03 1.81 -30.29
CA ILE A 358 28.61 1.46 -31.66
C ILE A 358 29.32 2.38 -32.68
N LEU A 359 29.44 3.67 -32.39
CA LEU A 359 30.16 4.61 -33.25
C LEU A 359 31.67 4.32 -33.28
N LEU A 360 32.28 3.98 -32.15
CA LEU A 360 33.70 3.63 -32.08
C LEU A 360 33.99 2.32 -32.84
N LYS A 361 33.11 1.31 -32.72
CA LYS A 361 33.25 0.03 -33.43
C LYS A 361 33.11 0.20 -34.95
N ASN A 362 32.25 1.09 -35.40
CA ASN A 362 32.10 1.39 -36.83
C ASN A 362 33.27 2.22 -37.38
N TYR A 363 33.85 3.12 -36.58
CA TYR A 363 35.06 3.88 -36.97
C TYR A 363 36.31 3.01 -37.06
N ILE A 364 36.48 2.04 -36.17
CA ILE A 364 37.61 1.09 -36.18
C ILE A 364 37.51 0.08 -37.34
N ASN A 365 36.31 -0.26 -37.80
CA ASN A 365 36.11 -1.20 -38.91
C ASN A 365 36.09 -0.53 -40.30
N SER A 366 36.19 0.81 -40.37
CA SER A 366 36.14 1.58 -41.63
C SER A 366 37.43 2.35 -41.94
N ASN A 367 38.48 2.18 -41.12
CA ASN A 367 39.86 2.58 -41.37
C ASN A 367 40.76 1.36 -41.14
#